data_AF-A0A956W383-F1
#
_entry.id   AF-A0A956W383-F1
#
_cell.length_a   1.000
_cell.length_b   1.000
_cell.length_c   1.000
_cell.angle_alpha   90.00
_cell.angle_beta   90.00
_cell.angle_gamma   90.00
#
_symmetry.space_group_name_H-M   'P 1'
#
loop_
_entity.id
_entity.type
_entity.pdbx_description
1 polymer ?
#
loop_
_entity_poly.entity_id
_entity_poly.type
_entity_poly.pdbx_seq_one_letter_code
_entity_poly.pdbx_strand_id
1 'polypeptide(L)' 'TCSGAGEIRRAQQSVFGQFVNVTACPRCKGEGRVIASPCVHCRGVGLQRNERTINVTIPRGVDNGSQIR' A
#
# COMPACT_ATOMS: atom_id res chain seq x y z
N THR A 1 -6.24 -11.22 -16.50
CA THR A 1 -6.76 -11.29 -15.10
C THR A 1 -5.69 -11.94 -14.25
N CYS A 2 -5.43 -11.44 -13.04
CA CYS A 2 -4.28 -11.85 -12.22
C CYS A 2 -4.60 -12.96 -11.19
N SER A 3 -5.78 -13.59 -11.23
CA SER A 3 -6.15 -14.74 -10.40
C SER A 3 -5.80 -14.64 -8.90
N GLY A 4 -5.86 -13.46 -8.29
CA GLY A 4 -5.49 -13.26 -6.88
C GLY A 4 -4.06 -12.77 -6.64
N ALA A 5 -3.15 -12.87 -7.62
CA ALA A 5 -1.73 -12.57 -7.44
C ALA A 5 -1.40 -11.07 -7.36
N GLY A 6 -2.30 -10.19 -7.79
CA GLY A 6 -2.05 -8.73 -7.82
C GLY A 6 -1.14 -8.27 -8.96
N GLU A 7 -0.38 -9.17 -9.56
CA GLU A 7 0.52 -8.94 -10.67
C GLU A 7 0.20 -9.80 -11.90
N ILE A 8 0.63 -9.35 -13.07
CA ILE A 8 0.60 -10.11 -14.33
C ILE A 8 2.02 -10.20 -14.86
N ARG A 9 2.46 -11.43 -15.11
CA ARG A 9 3.75 -11.73 -15.70
C ARG A 9 3.57 -11.92 -17.20
N ARG A 10 4.24 -11.10 -18.01
CA ARG A 10 4.30 -11.28 -19.47
C ARG A 10 5.68 -11.79 -19.83
N ALA A 11 5.77 -13.08 -20.11
CA ALA A 11 6.96 -13.64 -20.74
C ALA A 11 6.97 -13.20 -22.22
N GLN A 12 8.04 -12.52 -22.61
CA GLN A 12 8.30 -12.11 -23.98
C GLN A 12 9.60 -12.79 -24.43
N GLN A 13 9.53 -13.48 -25.56
CA GLN A 13 10.65 -14.23 -26.10
C GLN A 13 11.44 -13.30 -27.03
N SER A 14 12.69 -13.04 -26.67
CA SER A 14 13.63 -12.20 -27.41
C SER A 14 14.74 -13.08 -27.99
N VAL A 15 15.45 -12.55 -28.99
CA VAL A 15 16.63 -13.19 -29.61
C VAL A 15 17.71 -13.50 -28.56
N PHE A 16 17.76 -12.74 -27.46
CA PHE A 16 18.72 -12.92 -26.36
C PHE A 16 18.20 -13.77 -25.19
N GLY A 17 17.02 -14.38 -25.31
CA GLY A 17 16.42 -15.21 -24.27
C GLY A 17 15.01 -14.76 -23.85
N GLN A 18 14.51 -15.34 -22.76
CA GLN A 18 13.16 -15.08 -22.28
C GLN A 18 13.18 -13.97 -21.23
N PHE A 19 12.54 -12.83 -21.51
CA PHE A 19 12.36 -11.75 -20.55
C PHE A 19 10.97 -11.82 -19.95
N VAL A 20 10.87 -11.82 -18.63
CA VAL A 20 9.58 -11.78 -17.92
C VAL A 20 9.36 -10.37 -17.41
N ASN A 21 8.37 -9.68 -17.96
CA ASN A 21 7.96 -8.37 -17.46
C ASN A 21 6.83 -8.55 -16.43
N VAL A 22 7.07 -8.10 -15.20
CA VAL A 22 6.07 -8.15 -14.11
C VAL A 22 5.43 -6.77 -14.02
N THR A 23 4.11 -6.72 -14.19
CA THR A 23 3.35 -5.47 -14.09
C THR A 23 2.21 -5.62 -13.11
N ALA A 24 1.87 -4.56 -12.38
CA ALA A 24 0.68 -4.54 -11.54
C ALA A 24 -0.57 -4.84 -12.38
N CYS A 25 -1.47 -5.65 -11.84
CA CYS A 25 -2.68 -6.05 -12.53
C CYS A 25 -3.64 -4.85 -12.66
N PRO A 26 -3.97 -4.39 -13.88
CA PRO A 26 -4.79 -3.18 -14.07
C PRO A 26 -6.22 -3.34 -13.57
N ARG A 27 -6.72 -4.59 -13.42
CA ARG A 27 -8.07 -4.85 -12.91
C ARG A 27 -8.19 -4.70 -11.40
N CYS A 28 -7.17 -5.05 -10.62
CA CYS A 28 -7.18 -4.93 -9.15
C CYS A 28 -6.15 -3.90 -8.62
N LYS A 29 -5.43 -3.21 -9.51
CA LYS A 29 -4.38 -2.23 -9.18
C LYS A 29 -3.30 -2.75 -8.22
N GLY A 30 -3.04 -4.06 -8.21
CA GLY A 30 -2.07 -4.67 -7.30
C GLY A 30 -2.68 -5.36 -6.08
N GLU A 31 -3.97 -5.13 -5.76
CA GLU A 31 -4.60 -5.69 -4.55
C GLU A 31 -4.92 -7.19 -4.63
N GLY A 32 -4.75 -7.83 -5.79
CA GLY A 32 -5.09 -9.24 -6.01
C GLY A 32 -6.59 -9.53 -6.14
N ARG A 33 -7.45 -8.71 -5.54
CA ARG A 33 -8.91 -8.80 -5.63
C ARG A 33 -9.53 -7.51 -6.17
N VAL A 34 -10.68 -7.64 -6.84
CA VAL A 34 -11.47 -6.47 -7.25
C VAL A 34 -12.48 -6.20 -6.14
N ILE A 35 -12.40 -5.03 -5.52
CA ILE A 35 -13.37 -4.59 -4.51
C ILE A 35 -14.66 -4.20 -5.23
N ALA A 36 -15.68 -5.06 -5.18
CA ALA A 36 -16.96 -4.81 -5.85
C ALA A 36 -17.74 -3.64 -5.23
N SER A 37 -17.65 -3.48 -3.90
CA SER A 37 -18.25 -2.37 -3.16
C SER A 37 -17.15 -1.63 -2.39
N PRO A 38 -16.56 -0.56 -2.95
CA PRO A 38 -15.52 0.18 -2.26
C PRO A 38 -16.06 0.83 -0.99
N CYS A 39 -15.25 0.86 0.07
CA CYS A 39 -15.60 1.55 1.31
C CYS A 39 -15.85 3.04 1.01
N VAL A 40 -16.95 3.59 1.50
CA VAL A 40 -17.34 4.99 1.25
C VAL A 40 -16.32 5.98 1.83
N HIS A 41 -15.68 5.62 2.93
CA HIS A 41 -14.74 6.48 3.65
C HIS A 41 -13.33 6.48 3.07
N CYS A 42 -12.80 5.32 2.64
CA CYS A 42 -11.44 5.20 2.10
C CYS A 42 -11.38 4.90 0.60
N ARG A 43 -12.53 4.75 -0.06
CA ARG A 43 -12.68 4.45 -1.51
C ARG A 43 -11.85 3.26 -2.00
N GLY A 44 -11.63 2.28 -1.12
CA GLY A 44 -10.82 1.10 -1.44
C GLY A 44 -9.30 1.30 -1.31
N VAL A 45 -8.83 2.41 -0.74
CA VAL A 45 -7.39 2.65 -0.48
C VAL A 45 -6.92 1.92 0.79
N GLY A 46 -7.83 1.49 1.66
CA GLY A 46 -7.52 0.77 2.91
C GLY A 46 -6.95 1.65 4.03
N LEU A 47 -6.73 2.94 3.76
CA LEU A 47 -6.23 3.93 4.72
C LEU A 47 -7.20 5.11 4.79
N GLN A 48 -7.42 5.61 6.00
CA GLN A 48 -8.20 6.82 6.24
C GLN A 48 -7.41 7.76 7.15
N ARG A 49 -7.40 9.04 6.81
CA ARG A 49 -6.83 10.07 7.68
C ARG A 49 -7.72 10.19 8.91
N ASN A 50 -7.14 9.98 10.09
CA ASN A 50 -7.84 10.14 11.35
C ASN A 50 -7.05 11.10 12.24
N GLU A 51 -7.75 12.01 12.89
CA GLU A 51 -7.16 12.93 13.85
C GLU A 51 -7.19 12.28 15.22
N ARG A 52 -6.03 12.23 15.88
CA ARG A 52 -5.91 11.72 17.25
C ARG A 52 -5.27 12.80 18.11
N THR A 53 -5.99 13.24 19.13
CA THR A 53 -5.43 14.09 20.18
C THR A 53 -4.58 13.22 21.10
N ILE A 54 -3.29 13.51 21.18
CA ILE A 54 -2.36 12.80 22.07
C ILE A 54 -2.09 13.72 23.26
N ASN A 55 -2.46 13.27 24.46
CA ASN A 55 -2.14 13.98 25.70
C ASN A 55 -0.73 13.59 26.14
N VAL A 56 0.20 14.53 25.96
CA VAL A 56 1.59 14.33 26.34
C VAL A 56 1.83 15.01 27.69
N THR A 57 2.21 14.22 28.70
CA THR A 57 2.62 14.74 30.01
C THR A 57 4.13 14.89 30.00
N ILE A 58 4.64 16.11 30.17
CA ILE A 58 6.08 16.39 30.21
C ILE A 58 6.60 16.12 31.64
N PRO A 59 7.43 15.08 31.85
CA PRO A 59 8.02 14.83 33.16
C PRO A 59 9.04 15.91 33.52
N ARG A 60 9.23 16.13 34.83
CA ARG A 60 10.20 17.13 35.33
C ARG A 60 11.62 16.64 35.05
N GLY A 61 12.47 17.48 34.46
CA GLY A 61 13.86 17.14 34.14
C GLY A 61 14.13 16.78 32.68
N VAL A 62 13.23 17.09 31.74
CA VAL A 62 13.49 16.94 30.30
C VAL A 62 14.49 17.98 29.81
N ASP A 63 15.56 17.53 29.16
CA ASP A 63 16.53 18.38 28.48
C ASP A 63 16.04 18.77 27.06
N ASN A 64 16.55 19.89 26.55
CA ASN A 64 16.28 20.37 25.19
C ASN A 64 16.72 19.32 24.15
N GLY A 65 15.76 18.71 23.46
CA GLY A 65 16.00 17.61 22.51
C GLY A 65 15.29 16.30 22.85
N SER A 66 14.55 16.23 23.95
CA SER A 66 13.75 15.06 24.32
C SER A 66 12.61 14.82 23.31
N GLN A 67 12.68 13.73 22.55
CA GLN A 67 11.65 13.35 21.58
C GLN A 67 10.68 12.33 22.19
N ILE A 68 9.39 12.64 22.15
CA ILE A 68 8.30 11.73 22.55
C ILE A 68 7.72 11.16 21.26
N ARG A 69 7.85 9.85 21.06
CA ARG A 69 7.40 9.12 19.86
C ARG A 69 6.14 8.33 20.13
#